data_AF-A0A2E9ZJQ2-F1
#
_entry.id   AF-A0A2E9ZJQ2-F1
#
_cell.length_a   1.000
_cell.length_b   1.000
_cell.length_c   1.000
_cell.angle_alpha   90.00
_cell.angle_beta   90.00
_cell.angle_gamma   90.00
#
_symmetry.space_group_name_H-M   'P 1'
#
loop_
_entity.id
_entity.type
_entity.pdbx_description
1 polymer ?
#
loop_
_entity_poly.entity_id
_entity_poly.type
_entity_poly.pdbx_seq_one_letter_code
_entity_poly.pdbx_strand_id
1 'polypeptide(L)'
;MIVTDKFILTHMHKTGGQTLNQVIQNCIPDHQVIGYHYPLDMLPEKYVDLPVIGIVRNPWDWYVSWYAFNLLPNVTNMLFDVLSDGGHANFKDTVTNLINLGSNELQSQHYRHCLEIVFPESLEGNRGVGLRKSDIRNFTDDDTGYYSWLFNRMHGDIGNQNLIIGRQENLEESFLEIMEQLAVEERDCIRQEFSKVGRSNSSRHQHYSAYYDDELMQLLAEKERSLIDHFGYSFEDNHQSRGSIKFPIAETTSFHRDFQKPSGNSKNFLLLKEDYDVGSIIDTLEQLPPSAWLKSARDQRYEAHRNTQALNLIYDSDFRHVDPTYHDLYEYFESELQPLIDLVSNFYQTDGFVVRLIFTMLKAHQRIPLHKDKLYTLINCHRIHVPIRTNDQVTFLVGGEEKRMQVGEIWEINNATYHRVVNHSDEERVHLILDWVPNITIPAGDLATSSSSISKQRNPGNIFKNTPRNALCPCGSGRRYKHCHGAIN
;
A
#
# COMPACT_ATOMS: atom_id res chain seq x y z
N MET A 1 -4.45 13.67 -23.60
CA MET A 1 -4.41 14.91 -24.35
C MET A 1 -4.42 14.58 -25.83
N ILE A 2 -5.46 14.99 -26.52
CA ILE A 2 -5.56 14.95 -27.97
C ILE A 2 -5.71 16.39 -28.43
N VAL A 3 -5.06 16.75 -29.53
CA VAL A 3 -5.19 18.06 -30.15
C VAL A 3 -5.66 17.89 -31.58
N THR A 4 -6.43 18.86 -32.08
CA THR A 4 -6.89 18.98 -33.47
C THR A 4 -6.55 20.39 -33.95
N ASP A 5 -6.94 20.75 -35.17
CA ASP A 5 -6.90 22.12 -35.67
C ASP A 5 -7.89 23.07 -34.96
N LYS A 6 -8.92 22.52 -34.30
CA LYS A 6 -10.02 23.27 -33.67
C LYS A 6 -9.99 23.28 -32.15
N PHE A 7 -9.44 22.26 -31.49
CA PHE A 7 -9.52 22.15 -30.03
C PHE A 7 -8.46 21.23 -29.41
N ILE A 8 -8.38 21.29 -28.09
CA ILE A 8 -7.57 20.41 -27.24
C ILE A 8 -8.51 19.62 -26.33
N LEU A 9 -8.51 18.29 -26.40
CA LEU A 9 -9.15 17.45 -25.38
C LEU A 9 -8.14 17.06 -24.30
N THR A 10 -8.40 17.48 -23.07
CA THR A 10 -7.68 17.03 -21.87
C THR A 10 -8.43 15.89 -21.21
N HIS A 11 -7.71 14.80 -20.90
CA HIS A 11 -8.30 13.55 -20.40
C HIS A 11 -8.02 13.42 -18.91
N MET A 12 -8.97 13.79 -18.05
CA MET A 12 -8.92 13.51 -16.61
C MET A 12 -9.36 12.06 -16.34
N HIS A 13 -8.77 11.43 -15.32
CA HIS A 13 -9.10 10.04 -14.98
C HIS A 13 -10.55 9.93 -14.47
N LYS A 14 -11.23 8.82 -14.81
CA LYS A 14 -12.64 8.51 -14.46
C LYS A 14 -13.71 9.52 -14.91
N THR A 15 -13.49 10.24 -16.01
CA THR A 15 -14.49 11.13 -16.63
C THR A 15 -14.89 10.73 -18.06
N GLY A 16 -14.73 9.45 -18.43
CA GLY A 16 -15.16 8.93 -19.74
C GLY A 16 -14.19 9.19 -20.90
N GLY A 17 -12.98 9.70 -20.61
CA GLY A 17 -12.06 10.10 -21.66
C GLY A 17 -11.46 8.96 -22.50
N GLN A 18 -11.53 7.69 -22.08
CA GLN A 18 -11.18 6.57 -22.97
C GLN A 18 -12.18 6.42 -24.12
N THR A 19 -13.48 6.53 -23.83
CA THR A 19 -14.52 6.57 -24.87
C THR A 19 -14.29 7.78 -25.78
N LEU A 20 -14.08 8.98 -25.22
CA LEU A 20 -13.82 10.18 -26.04
C LEU A 20 -12.57 10.05 -26.90
N ASN A 21 -11.47 9.53 -26.35
CA ASN A 21 -10.24 9.31 -27.11
C ASN A 21 -10.49 8.36 -28.28
N GLN A 22 -11.27 7.29 -28.08
CA GLN A 22 -11.58 6.34 -29.14
C GLN A 22 -12.46 6.98 -30.23
N VAL A 23 -13.50 7.71 -29.83
CA VAL A 23 -14.40 8.40 -30.76
C VAL A 23 -13.64 9.43 -31.60
N ILE A 24 -12.81 10.26 -30.98
CA ILE A 24 -11.99 11.25 -31.70
C ILE A 24 -11.02 10.58 -32.67
N GLN A 25 -10.27 9.57 -32.22
CA GLN A 25 -9.30 8.87 -33.07
C GLN A 25 -9.95 8.19 -34.28
N ASN A 26 -11.20 7.75 -34.15
CA ASN A 26 -11.93 7.08 -35.23
C ASN A 26 -12.58 8.05 -36.21
N CYS A 27 -12.92 9.28 -35.78
CA CYS A 27 -13.73 10.19 -36.57
C CYS A 27 -13.01 11.44 -37.08
N ILE A 28 -12.06 11.99 -36.32
CA ILE A 28 -11.41 13.27 -36.64
C ILE A 28 -10.05 13.00 -37.30
N PRO A 29 -9.86 13.22 -38.62
CA PRO A 29 -8.65 12.76 -39.32
C PRO A 29 -7.35 13.47 -38.91
N ASP A 30 -7.42 14.72 -38.48
CA ASP A 30 -6.27 15.58 -38.13
C ASP A 30 -5.85 15.47 -36.66
N HIS A 31 -6.51 14.59 -35.88
CA HIS A 31 -6.21 14.40 -34.47
C HIS A 31 -4.74 14.00 -34.24
N GLN A 32 -4.16 14.51 -33.17
CA GLN A 32 -2.83 14.14 -32.70
C GLN A 32 -2.88 13.78 -31.23
N VAL A 33 -2.45 12.57 -30.89
CA VAL A 33 -2.32 12.12 -29.50
C VAL A 33 -1.00 12.63 -28.94
N ILE A 34 -1.06 13.63 -28.06
CA ILE A 34 0.13 14.22 -27.43
C ILE A 34 0.62 13.36 -26.26
N GLY A 35 -0.30 12.84 -25.45
CA GLY A 35 0.05 12.03 -24.28
C GLY A 35 -1.17 11.54 -23.49
N TYR A 36 -0.96 10.53 -22.65
CA TYR A 36 -2.02 9.93 -21.83
C TYR A 36 -2.06 10.58 -20.45
N HIS A 37 -3.21 11.13 -20.04
CA HIS A 37 -3.38 11.93 -18.82
C HIS A 37 -2.38 13.09 -18.65
N TYR A 38 -1.93 13.68 -19.75
CA TYR A 38 -1.08 14.89 -19.70
C TYR A 38 -1.90 16.10 -19.23
N PRO A 39 -1.41 16.87 -18.23
CA PRO A 39 -2.02 18.12 -17.81
C PRO A 39 -1.80 19.23 -18.84
N LEU A 40 -2.49 20.35 -18.65
CA LEU A 40 -2.43 21.49 -19.55
C LEU A 40 -1.01 22.09 -19.65
N ASP A 41 -0.20 22.01 -18.60
CA ASP A 41 1.20 22.50 -18.63
C ASP A 41 2.13 21.73 -19.58
N MET A 42 1.68 20.59 -20.11
CA MET A 42 2.39 19.81 -21.13
C MET A 42 1.87 20.07 -22.55
N LEU A 43 0.99 21.05 -22.72
CA LEU A 43 0.47 21.45 -24.04
C LEU A 43 1.59 22.10 -24.87
N PRO A 44 1.83 21.66 -26.12
CA PRO A 44 2.79 22.33 -27.00
C PRO A 44 2.38 23.78 -27.29
N GLU A 45 3.34 24.71 -27.29
CA GLU A 45 3.11 26.15 -27.46
C GLU A 45 2.27 26.52 -28.69
N LYS A 46 2.41 25.77 -29.79
CA LYS A 46 1.65 26.04 -31.03
C LYS A 46 0.13 25.84 -30.91
N TYR A 47 -0.35 25.22 -29.83
CA TYR A 47 -1.78 24.94 -29.63
C TYR A 47 -2.41 25.80 -28.53
N VAL A 48 -1.67 26.66 -27.83
CA VAL A 48 -2.15 27.38 -26.63
C VAL A 48 -3.36 28.27 -26.86
N ASP A 49 -3.58 28.72 -28.10
CA ASP A 49 -4.71 29.56 -28.48
C ASP A 49 -6.00 28.77 -28.78
N LEU A 50 -5.92 27.44 -28.84
CA LEU A 50 -7.09 26.60 -29.11
C LEU A 50 -7.98 26.45 -27.86
N PRO A 51 -9.31 26.35 -28.05
CA PRO A 51 -10.23 25.97 -26.98
C PRO A 51 -9.84 24.65 -26.33
N VAL A 52 -9.85 24.62 -25.00
CA VAL A 52 -9.64 23.42 -24.20
C VAL A 52 -10.99 22.81 -23.88
N ILE A 53 -11.15 21.53 -24.19
CA ILE A 53 -12.28 20.72 -23.80
C ILE A 53 -11.87 19.85 -22.62
N GLY A 54 -12.66 19.93 -21.54
CA GLY A 54 -12.57 19.06 -20.38
C GLY A 54 -13.91 18.36 -20.10
N ILE A 55 -13.87 17.34 -19.24
CA ILE A 55 -15.10 16.67 -18.77
C ILE A 55 -15.10 16.65 -17.25
N VAL A 56 -16.16 17.20 -16.66
CA VAL A 56 -16.44 17.12 -15.22
C VAL A 56 -17.40 15.97 -14.93
N ARG A 57 -17.37 15.47 -13.72
CA ARG A 57 -18.28 14.48 -13.17
C ARG A 57 -18.70 14.94 -11.78
N ASN A 58 -19.89 14.54 -11.36
CA ASN A 58 -20.36 14.66 -10.00
C ASN A 58 -19.25 14.17 -9.04
N PRO A 59 -18.71 15.05 -8.16
CA PRO A 59 -17.59 14.71 -7.31
C PRO A 59 -17.85 13.46 -6.43
N TRP A 60 -19.03 13.34 -5.83
CA TRP A 60 -19.37 12.16 -5.00
C TRP A 60 -19.34 10.86 -5.81
N ASP A 61 -19.82 10.88 -7.06
CA ASP A 61 -19.77 9.71 -7.94
C ASP A 61 -18.34 9.43 -8.46
N TRP A 62 -17.54 10.48 -8.67
CA TRP A 62 -16.16 10.34 -9.11
C TRP A 62 -15.30 9.57 -8.09
N TYR A 63 -15.39 9.92 -6.80
CA TYR A 63 -14.63 9.24 -5.75
C TYR A 63 -15.03 7.77 -5.59
N VAL A 64 -16.33 7.46 -5.65
CA VAL A 64 -16.82 6.07 -5.63
C VAL A 64 -16.31 5.29 -6.84
N SER A 65 -16.35 5.90 -8.03
CA SER A 65 -15.84 5.27 -9.24
C SER A 65 -14.33 5.09 -9.26
N TRP A 66 -13.58 6.03 -8.69
CA TRP A 66 -12.14 5.95 -8.52
C TRP A 66 -11.78 4.80 -7.57
N TYR A 67 -12.42 4.73 -6.40
CA TYR A 67 -12.18 3.65 -5.44
C TYR A 67 -12.54 2.27 -6.04
N ALA A 68 -13.74 2.13 -6.60
CA ALA A 68 -14.19 0.89 -7.22
C ALA A 68 -13.28 0.42 -8.36
N PHE A 69 -12.74 1.35 -9.16
CA PHE A 69 -11.81 1.01 -10.24
C PHE A 69 -10.50 0.41 -9.70
N ASN A 70 -9.96 0.95 -8.62
CA ASN A 70 -8.69 0.49 -8.05
C ASN A 70 -8.83 -0.84 -7.28
N LEU A 71 -10.06 -1.29 -6.97
CA LEU A 71 -10.32 -2.62 -6.42
C LEU A 71 -10.34 -3.73 -7.48
N LEU A 72 -10.30 -3.41 -8.77
CA LEU A 72 -10.35 -4.42 -9.83
C LEU A 72 -9.06 -5.25 -9.84
N PRO A 73 -9.16 -6.57 -10.12
CA PRO A 73 -7.98 -7.41 -10.30
C PRO A 73 -7.07 -6.83 -11.38
N ASN A 74 -5.76 -6.89 -11.16
CA ASN A 74 -4.71 -6.41 -12.08
C ASN A 74 -4.63 -4.90 -12.29
N VAL A 75 -5.46 -4.10 -11.61
CA VAL A 75 -5.22 -2.65 -11.53
C VAL A 75 -4.12 -2.40 -10.51
N THR A 76 -3.09 -1.67 -10.93
CA THR A 76 -2.03 -1.19 -10.03
C THR A 76 -1.94 0.32 -10.15
N ASN A 77 -2.09 1.00 -9.03
CA ASN A 77 -2.10 2.45 -8.98
C ASN A 77 -1.40 2.90 -7.71
N MET A 78 -0.24 3.53 -7.87
CA MET A 78 0.59 3.95 -6.74
C MET A 78 -0.12 4.98 -5.85
N LEU A 79 -0.98 5.83 -6.42
CA LEU A 79 -1.79 6.77 -5.65
C LEU A 79 -2.74 6.03 -4.71
N PHE A 80 -3.45 5.03 -5.25
CA PHE A 80 -4.36 4.21 -4.46
C PHE A 80 -3.60 3.37 -3.43
N ASP A 81 -2.50 2.73 -3.83
CA ASP A 81 -1.68 1.91 -2.94
C ASP A 81 -1.24 2.68 -1.68
N VAL A 82 -0.79 3.93 -1.85
CA VAL A 82 -0.34 4.77 -0.74
C VAL A 82 -1.52 5.23 0.12
N LEU A 83 -2.58 5.75 -0.49
CA LEU A 83 -3.71 6.34 0.24
C LEU A 83 -4.66 5.32 0.85
N SER A 84 -4.57 4.06 0.42
CA SER A 84 -5.30 2.94 1.01
C SER A 84 -4.50 2.17 2.06
N ASP A 85 -3.38 2.71 2.55
CA ASP A 85 -2.51 2.05 3.53
C ASP A 85 -2.03 0.66 3.07
N GLY A 86 -1.70 0.52 1.79
CA GLY A 86 -1.35 -0.78 1.18
C GLY A 86 -2.55 -1.67 0.87
N GLY A 87 -3.77 -1.13 0.87
CA GLY A 87 -5.03 -1.84 0.63
C GLY A 87 -5.84 -2.19 1.88
N HIS A 88 -5.39 -1.75 3.07
CA HIS A 88 -6.05 -2.02 4.36
C HIS A 88 -7.04 -0.93 4.80
N ALA A 89 -6.95 0.28 4.25
CA ALA A 89 -7.92 1.32 4.53
C ALA A 89 -9.25 1.03 3.79
N ASN A 90 -10.37 1.27 4.47
CA ASN A 90 -11.69 1.13 3.87
C ASN A 90 -11.99 2.32 2.92
N PHE A 91 -13.19 2.34 2.34
CA PHE A 91 -13.62 3.42 1.44
C PHE A 91 -13.55 4.80 2.09
N LYS A 92 -14.14 4.94 3.30
CA LYS A 92 -14.18 6.22 4.01
C LYS A 92 -12.76 6.73 4.26
N ASP A 93 -11.90 5.90 4.84
CA ASP A 93 -10.53 6.28 5.17
C ASP A 93 -9.73 6.62 3.91
N THR A 94 -9.82 5.81 2.85
CA THR A 94 -9.09 6.04 1.60
C THR A 94 -9.55 7.33 0.91
N VAL A 95 -10.86 7.61 0.90
CA VAL A 95 -11.39 8.84 0.29
C VAL A 95 -11.06 10.06 1.15
N THR A 96 -11.15 9.97 2.48
CA THR A 96 -10.70 11.04 3.38
C THR A 96 -9.22 11.37 3.16
N ASN A 97 -8.36 10.35 3.03
CA ASN A 97 -6.94 10.52 2.73
C ASN A 97 -6.73 11.21 1.37
N LEU A 98 -7.52 10.84 0.35
CA LEU A 98 -7.42 11.44 -0.98
C LEU A 98 -7.89 12.89 -0.97
N ILE A 99 -9.08 13.18 -0.42
CA ILE A 99 -9.65 14.54 -0.35
C ILE A 99 -8.67 15.49 0.34
N ASN A 100 -8.08 15.06 1.46
CA ASN A 100 -7.17 15.87 2.25
C ASN A 100 -5.70 15.76 1.83
N LEU A 101 -5.38 15.14 0.69
CA LEU A 101 -3.98 14.90 0.32
C LEU A 101 -3.14 16.18 0.26
N GLY A 102 -3.74 17.29 -0.15
CA GLY A 102 -3.09 18.60 -0.20
C GLY A 102 -2.86 19.26 1.15
N SER A 103 -3.51 18.78 2.21
CA SER A 103 -3.52 19.49 3.50
C SER A 103 -2.17 19.44 4.22
N ASN A 104 -2.02 20.35 5.18
CA ASN A 104 -0.89 20.45 6.10
C ASN A 104 -0.99 19.49 7.29
N GLU A 105 -2.00 18.62 7.34
CA GLU A 105 -2.08 17.50 8.29
C GLU A 105 -0.83 16.62 8.19
N LEU A 106 -0.29 16.17 9.33
CA LEU A 106 0.93 15.38 9.37
C LEU A 106 0.81 14.10 8.52
N GLN A 107 -0.36 13.45 8.57
CA GLN A 107 -0.61 12.25 7.77
C GLN A 107 -0.61 12.54 6.27
N SER A 108 -1.18 13.66 5.83
CA SER A 108 -1.16 14.09 4.42
C SER A 108 0.27 14.39 3.96
N GLN A 109 1.10 14.99 4.82
CA GLN A 109 2.53 15.19 4.52
C GLN A 109 3.27 13.86 4.32
N HIS A 110 3.01 12.85 5.17
CA HIS A 110 3.59 11.52 4.99
C HIS A 110 3.14 10.88 3.67
N TYR A 111 1.85 10.90 3.33
CA TYR A 111 1.39 10.39 2.04
C TYR A 111 2.06 11.12 0.86
N ARG A 112 2.15 12.45 0.90
CA ARG A 112 2.82 13.24 -0.15
C ARG A 112 4.30 12.90 -0.24
N HIS A 113 5.00 12.73 0.88
CA HIS A 113 6.40 12.30 0.88
C HIS A 113 6.57 10.91 0.26
N CYS A 114 5.69 9.95 0.61
CA CYS A 114 5.69 8.63 0.01
C CYS A 114 5.47 8.69 -1.51
N LEU A 115 4.47 9.46 -1.95
CA LEU A 115 4.14 9.66 -3.36
C LEU A 115 5.27 10.34 -4.14
N GLU A 116 5.95 11.33 -3.55
CA GLU A 116 7.13 11.98 -4.13
C GLU A 116 8.27 10.97 -4.38
N ILE A 117 8.43 9.97 -3.52
CA ILE A 117 9.45 8.94 -3.71
C ILE A 117 9.09 8.00 -4.87
N VAL A 118 7.79 7.65 -5.00
CA VAL A 118 7.35 6.60 -5.94
C VAL A 118 6.93 7.11 -7.31
N PHE A 119 6.48 8.37 -7.43
CA PHE A 119 6.06 8.94 -8.70
C PHE A 119 7.24 9.24 -9.63
N PRO A 120 7.00 9.26 -10.96
CA PRO A 120 8.05 9.56 -11.92
C PRO A 120 8.38 11.05 -11.98
N GLU A 121 9.57 11.37 -12.48
CA GLU A 121 9.95 12.77 -12.76
C GLU A 121 9.20 13.35 -13.98
N SER A 122 8.91 12.50 -14.98
CA SER A 122 8.26 12.87 -16.24
C SER A 122 7.10 11.92 -16.57
N LEU A 123 6.15 12.41 -17.38
CA LEU A 123 5.02 11.62 -17.89
C LEU A 123 5.31 10.96 -19.25
N GLU A 124 6.48 11.19 -19.84
CA GLU A 124 6.87 10.58 -21.11
C GLU A 124 6.78 9.04 -21.06
N GLY A 125 6.03 8.48 -22.00
CA GLY A 125 5.81 7.03 -22.10
C GLY A 125 4.93 6.43 -20.99
N ASN A 126 4.43 7.24 -20.04
CA ASN A 126 3.61 6.77 -18.93
C ASN A 126 2.15 6.54 -19.36
N ARG A 127 1.51 5.52 -18.79
CA ARG A 127 0.07 5.23 -18.93
C ARG A 127 -0.69 5.19 -17.59
N GLY A 128 -0.06 5.64 -16.51
CA GLY A 128 -0.65 5.73 -15.17
C GLY A 128 -1.55 6.94 -14.98
N VAL A 129 -1.71 7.41 -13.74
CA VAL A 129 -2.63 8.50 -13.36
C VAL A 129 -2.21 9.90 -13.82
N GLY A 130 -1.10 10.05 -14.55
CA GLY A 130 -0.65 11.33 -15.09
C GLY A 130 -0.08 12.31 -14.06
N LEU A 131 0.55 11.81 -12.99
CA LEU A 131 1.17 12.60 -11.93
C LEU A 131 2.69 12.43 -11.90
N ARG A 132 3.39 13.55 -11.71
CA ARG A 132 4.85 13.65 -11.48
C ARG A 132 5.12 13.91 -10.00
N LYS A 133 6.37 13.72 -9.59
CA LYS A 133 6.82 14.11 -8.24
C LYS A 133 6.55 15.58 -7.91
N SER A 134 6.84 16.48 -8.87
CA SER A 134 6.64 17.92 -8.70
C SER A 134 5.18 18.29 -8.46
N ASP A 135 4.24 17.55 -9.07
CA ASP A 135 2.81 17.80 -8.89
C ASP A 135 2.39 17.59 -7.44
N ILE A 136 2.86 16.49 -6.82
CA ILE A 136 2.55 16.20 -5.41
C ILE A 136 3.32 17.10 -4.46
N ARG A 137 4.59 17.37 -4.73
CA ARG A 137 5.41 18.26 -3.90
C ARG A 137 4.77 19.65 -3.77
N ASN A 138 4.17 20.13 -4.85
CA ASN A 138 3.53 21.45 -4.91
C ASN A 138 2.04 21.41 -4.52
N PHE A 139 1.47 20.23 -4.24
CA PHE A 139 0.10 20.14 -3.76
C PHE A 139 0.08 20.39 -2.24
N THR A 140 0.04 21.67 -1.89
CA THR A 140 -0.12 22.20 -0.53
C THR A 140 -1.33 23.13 -0.52
N ASP A 141 -2.50 22.60 -0.17
CA ASP A 141 -3.75 23.33 -0.13
C ASP A 141 -4.67 22.70 0.93
N ASP A 142 -5.02 23.49 1.95
CA ASP A 142 -5.92 23.06 3.02
C ASP A 142 -7.39 23.22 2.66
N ASP A 143 -7.74 24.00 1.64
CA ASP A 143 -9.13 24.34 1.32
C ASP A 143 -9.67 23.52 0.13
N THR A 144 -8.79 23.12 -0.80
CA THR A 144 -9.17 22.44 -2.04
C THR A 144 -9.00 20.93 -1.95
N GLY A 145 -10.07 20.20 -2.25
CA GLY A 145 -10.05 18.74 -2.38
C GLY A 145 -9.30 18.25 -3.62
N TYR A 146 -8.82 17.00 -3.58
CA TYR A 146 -8.02 16.43 -4.66
C TYR A 146 -8.72 16.45 -6.03
N TYR A 147 -10.05 16.27 -6.08
CA TYR A 147 -10.76 16.26 -7.36
C TYR A 147 -10.74 17.65 -8.02
N SER A 148 -11.02 18.70 -7.26
CA SER A 148 -10.95 20.10 -7.72
C SER A 148 -9.52 20.51 -8.09
N TRP A 149 -8.53 20.10 -7.29
CA TRP A 149 -7.12 20.31 -7.63
C TRP A 149 -6.75 19.61 -8.95
N LEU A 150 -7.14 18.35 -9.10
CA LEU A 150 -6.87 17.57 -10.31
C LEU A 150 -7.56 18.19 -11.52
N PHE A 151 -8.80 18.65 -11.37
CA PHE A 151 -9.54 19.36 -12.42
C PHE A 151 -8.76 20.58 -12.90
N ASN A 152 -8.37 21.48 -11.98
CA ASN A 152 -7.63 22.70 -12.33
C ASN A 152 -6.28 22.38 -12.98
N ARG A 153 -5.58 21.36 -12.49
CA ARG A 153 -4.33 20.90 -13.10
C ARG A 153 -4.52 20.37 -14.52
N MET A 154 -5.58 19.61 -14.75
CA MET A 154 -5.83 18.96 -16.04
C MET A 154 -6.38 19.92 -17.08
N HIS A 155 -7.28 20.82 -16.67
CA HIS A 155 -8.11 21.62 -17.56
C HIS A 155 -7.75 23.11 -17.56
N GLY A 156 -7.07 23.60 -16.50
CA GLY A 156 -6.86 25.02 -16.26
C GLY A 156 -7.94 25.62 -15.36
N ASP A 157 -7.88 26.94 -15.20
CA ASP A 157 -8.84 27.70 -14.40
C ASP A 157 -10.25 27.60 -14.98
N ILE A 158 -11.21 27.24 -14.14
CA ILE A 158 -12.64 27.16 -14.48
C ILE A 158 -13.25 28.48 -14.93
N GLY A 159 -12.63 29.61 -14.58
CA GLY A 159 -13.02 30.95 -15.06
C GLY A 159 -12.51 31.29 -16.46
N ASN A 160 -11.69 30.43 -17.08
CA ASN A 160 -11.12 30.69 -18.40
C ASN A 160 -12.18 30.57 -19.50
N GLN A 161 -12.34 31.62 -20.32
CA GLN A 161 -13.32 31.64 -21.42
C GLN A 161 -13.00 30.65 -22.54
N ASN A 162 -11.74 30.23 -22.68
CA ASN A 162 -11.33 29.21 -23.65
C ASN A 162 -11.53 27.78 -23.14
N LEU A 163 -11.96 27.60 -21.88
CA LEU A 163 -12.26 26.29 -21.32
C LEU A 163 -13.74 25.96 -21.50
N ILE A 164 -14.01 24.85 -22.19
CA ILE A 164 -15.35 24.32 -22.43
C ILE A 164 -15.48 22.97 -21.73
N ILE A 165 -16.43 22.85 -20.82
CA ILE A 165 -16.59 21.65 -19.98
C ILE A 165 -17.87 20.91 -20.33
N GLY A 166 -17.72 19.64 -20.72
CA GLY A 166 -18.83 18.70 -20.81
C GLY A 166 -19.05 17.96 -19.49
N ARG A 167 -20.23 17.36 -19.33
CA ARG A 167 -20.57 16.56 -18.16
C ARG A 167 -20.51 15.08 -18.47
N GLN A 168 -19.99 14.29 -17.54
CA GLN A 168 -19.87 12.84 -17.71
C GLN A 168 -21.25 12.16 -17.66
N GLU A 169 -22.18 12.69 -16.87
CA GLU A 169 -23.52 12.12 -16.66
C GLU A 169 -24.30 11.95 -17.98
N ASN A 170 -24.10 12.87 -18.91
CA ASN A 170 -24.67 12.92 -20.26
C ASN A 170 -23.55 13.07 -21.33
N LEU A 171 -22.46 12.32 -21.16
CA LEU A 171 -21.21 12.45 -21.94
C LEU A 171 -21.40 12.61 -23.45
N GLU A 172 -22.22 11.76 -24.08
CA GLU A 172 -22.45 11.79 -25.53
C GLU A 172 -23.10 13.11 -25.96
N GLU A 173 -24.19 13.49 -25.29
CA GLU A 173 -24.97 14.68 -25.63
C GLU A 173 -24.16 15.95 -25.37
N SER A 174 -23.54 16.06 -24.19
CA SER A 174 -22.65 17.18 -23.86
C SER A 174 -21.46 17.30 -24.81
N PHE A 175 -20.84 16.18 -25.22
CA PHE A 175 -19.73 16.27 -26.16
C PHE A 175 -20.19 16.70 -27.56
N LEU A 176 -21.35 16.22 -28.03
CA LEU A 176 -21.93 16.62 -29.31
C LEU A 176 -22.36 18.09 -29.36
N GLU A 177 -22.79 18.67 -28.24
CA GLU A 177 -23.06 20.11 -28.10
C GLU A 177 -21.78 20.93 -28.24
N ILE A 178 -20.68 20.47 -27.62
CA ILE A 178 -19.37 21.14 -27.74
C ILE A 178 -18.84 21.06 -29.17
N MET A 179 -18.98 19.91 -29.84
CA MET A 179 -18.59 19.77 -31.26
C MET A 179 -19.39 20.72 -32.16
N GLU A 180 -20.68 20.95 -31.86
CA GLU A 180 -21.50 21.94 -32.57
C GLU A 180 -21.06 23.38 -32.29
N GLN A 181 -20.81 23.72 -31.03
CA GLN A 181 -20.30 25.04 -30.62
C GLN A 181 -18.98 25.39 -31.32
N LEU A 182 -18.10 24.40 -31.51
CA LEU A 182 -16.80 24.55 -32.15
C LEU A 182 -16.82 24.33 -33.67
N ALA A 183 -18.01 24.14 -34.26
CA ALA A 183 -18.20 23.87 -35.68
C ALA A 183 -17.32 22.72 -36.22
N VAL A 184 -17.22 21.63 -35.48
CA VAL A 184 -16.51 20.40 -35.89
C VAL A 184 -17.36 19.66 -36.93
N GLU A 185 -16.80 19.41 -38.12
CA GLU A 185 -17.54 18.89 -39.27
C GLU A 185 -17.86 17.39 -39.07
N GLU A 186 -17.00 16.68 -38.36
CA GLU A 186 -17.07 15.26 -38.08
C GLU A 186 -18.10 14.90 -37.00
N ARG A 187 -18.91 15.86 -36.53
CA ARG A 187 -19.94 15.66 -35.49
C ARG A 187 -20.86 14.47 -35.78
N ASP A 188 -21.30 14.31 -37.02
CA ASP A 188 -22.19 13.19 -37.37
C ASP A 188 -21.47 11.84 -37.32
N CYS A 189 -20.18 11.77 -37.66
CA CYS A 189 -19.36 10.59 -37.43
C CYS A 189 -19.26 10.30 -35.93
N ILE A 190 -18.95 11.32 -35.12
CA ILE A 190 -18.80 11.22 -33.66
C ILE A 190 -20.07 10.62 -33.04
N ARG A 191 -21.26 11.13 -33.42
CA ARG A 191 -22.56 10.60 -32.96
C ARG A 191 -22.73 9.12 -33.30
N GLN A 192 -22.43 8.73 -34.54
CA GLN A 192 -22.53 7.34 -34.96
C GLN A 192 -21.53 6.44 -34.23
N GLU A 193 -20.36 6.96 -33.90
CA GLU A 193 -19.31 6.20 -33.23
C GLU A 193 -19.61 5.97 -31.75
N PHE A 194 -20.21 6.94 -31.05
CA PHE A 194 -20.72 6.72 -29.69
C PHE A 194 -21.70 5.55 -29.60
N SER A 195 -22.60 5.44 -30.59
CA SER A 195 -23.56 4.33 -30.69
C SER A 195 -22.89 2.95 -30.84
N LYS A 196 -21.64 2.90 -31.34
CA LYS A 196 -20.88 1.65 -31.54
C LYS A 196 -19.96 1.31 -30.37
N VAL A 197 -19.26 2.31 -29.82
CA VAL A 197 -18.19 2.11 -28.83
C VAL A 197 -18.74 1.63 -27.48
N GLY A 198 -20.01 1.91 -27.17
CA GLY A 198 -20.63 1.54 -25.91
C GLY A 198 -19.92 2.15 -24.69
N ARG A 199 -20.34 1.76 -23.48
CA ARG A 199 -19.66 2.18 -22.25
C ARG A 199 -18.40 1.34 -22.05
N SER A 200 -17.22 1.95 -22.11
CA SER A 200 -15.94 1.30 -21.82
C SER A 200 -15.52 1.56 -20.36
N ASN A 201 -14.96 0.55 -19.69
CA ASN A 201 -14.35 0.66 -18.35
C ASN A 201 -15.23 1.31 -17.24
N SER A 202 -16.55 1.08 -17.30
CA SER A 202 -17.46 1.42 -16.20
C SER A 202 -17.13 0.58 -14.97
N SER A 203 -16.77 1.24 -13.87
CA SER A 203 -16.60 0.59 -12.57
C SER A 203 -17.94 0.04 -12.10
N ARG A 204 -17.98 -1.19 -11.61
CA ARG A 204 -19.19 -1.79 -11.04
C ARG A 204 -19.34 -1.30 -9.60
N HIS A 205 -20.33 -0.46 -9.35
CA HIS A 205 -20.72 0.00 -8.00
C HIS A 205 -22.20 0.37 -8.01
N GLN A 206 -22.78 0.50 -6.81
CA GLN A 206 -24.12 1.05 -6.64
C GLN A 206 -24.10 2.58 -6.86
N HIS A 207 -25.27 3.20 -6.73
CA HIS A 207 -25.37 4.65 -6.65
C HIS A 207 -24.45 5.20 -5.54
N TYR A 208 -23.80 6.35 -5.78
CA TYR A 208 -22.77 6.87 -4.87
C TYR A 208 -23.29 7.12 -3.45
N SER A 209 -24.57 7.49 -3.30
CA SER A 209 -25.20 7.71 -1.99
C SER A 209 -25.22 6.49 -1.09
N ALA A 210 -24.99 5.29 -1.65
CA ALA A 210 -24.84 4.08 -0.86
C ALA A 210 -23.55 4.08 -0.04
N TYR A 211 -22.52 4.86 -0.37
CA TYR A 211 -21.17 4.70 0.18
C TYR A 211 -20.76 5.77 1.20
N TYR A 212 -21.53 6.86 1.32
CA TYR A 212 -21.20 8.00 2.18
C TYR A 212 -21.96 7.94 3.50
N ASP A 213 -21.25 8.20 4.60
CA ASP A 213 -21.85 8.70 5.83
C ASP A 213 -21.88 10.25 5.84
N ASP A 214 -22.57 10.82 6.83
CA ASP A 214 -22.77 12.27 6.91
C ASP A 214 -21.44 13.03 7.00
N GLU A 215 -20.46 12.48 7.72
CA GLU A 215 -19.13 13.08 7.90
C GLU A 215 -18.36 13.16 6.58
N LEU A 216 -18.23 12.04 5.86
CA LEU A 216 -17.50 12.01 4.59
C LEU A 216 -18.21 12.82 3.51
N MET A 217 -19.54 12.80 3.51
CA MET A 217 -20.35 13.60 2.58
C MET A 217 -20.09 15.09 2.77
N GLN A 218 -20.11 15.58 4.02
CA GLN A 218 -19.89 16.98 4.36
C GLN A 218 -18.45 17.42 4.05
N LEU A 219 -17.45 16.60 4.41
CA LEU A 219 -16.05 16.87 4.08
C LEU A 219 -15.85 17.08 2.58
N LEU A 220 -16.43 16.20 1.75
CA LEU A 220 -16.35 16.32 0.30
C LEU A 220 -17.09 17.55 -0.21
N ALA A 221 -18.29 17.83 0.31
CA ALA A 221 -19.07 19.01 -0.06
C ALA A 221 -18.29 20.32 0.20
N GLU A 222 -17.56 20.38 1.31
CA GLU A 222 -16.73 21.53 1.67
C GLU A 222 -15.49 21.66 0.76
N LYS A 223 -14.73 20.57 0.62
CA LYS A 223 -13.45 20.55 -0.09
C LYS A 223 -13.58 20.67 -1.61
N GLU A 224 -14.68 20.17 -2.17
CA GLU A 224 -14.96 20.19 -3.61
C GLU A 224 -15.95 21.30 -4.02
N ARG A 225 -16.23 22.23 -3.09
CA ARG A 225 -17.25 23.28 -3.23
C ARG A 225 -17.14 24.08 -4.52
N SER A 226 -15.93 24.40 -5.00
CA SER A 226 -15.79 25.24 -6.19
C SER A 226 -16.43 24.61 -7.43
N LEU A 227 -16.23 23.31 -7.63
CA LEU A 227 -16.83 22.58 -8.76
C LEU A 227 -18.30 22.26 -8.49
N ILE A 228 -18.64 21.92 -7.25
CA ILE A 228 -20.03 21.66 -6.86
C ILE A 228 -20.90 22.88 -7.15
N ASP A 229 -20.51 24.05 -6.67
CA ASP A 229 -21.26 25.30 -6.84
C ASP A 229 -21.28 25.74 -8.31
N HIS A 230 -20.13 25.69 -9.00
CA HIS A 230 -20.04 26.12 -10.39
C HIS A 230 -20.91 25.27 -11.32
N PHE A 231 -20.94 23.95 -11.12
CA PHE A 231 -21.73 23.03 -11.94
C PHE A 231 -23.09 22.69 -11.32
N GLY A 232 -23.49 23.33 -10.22
CA GLY A 232 -24.79 23.10 -9.57
C GLY A 232 -25.04 21.64 -9.18
N TYR A 233 -24.00 20.92 -8.75
CA TYR A 233 -24.16 19.56 -8.26
C TYR A 233 -24.83 19.56 -6.88
N SER A 234 -25.66 18.55 -6.63
CA SER A 234 -26.26 18.30 -5.31
C SER A 234 -26.14 16.82 -4.97
N PHE A 235 -26.06 16.52 -3.67
CA PHE A 235 -26.06 15.14 -3.21
C PHE A 235 -27.46 14.55 -3.37
N GLU A 236 -27.56 13.41 -4.05
CA GLU A 236 -28.82 12.71 -4.28
C GLU A 236 -28.97 11.62 -3.21
N ASP A 237 -30.01 11.66 -2.39
CA ASP A 237 -30.28 10.60 -1.41
C ASP A 237 -31.16 9.51 -2.05
N ASN A 238 -30.53 8.46 -2.55
CA ASN A 238 -31.25 7.27 -2.98
C ASN A 238 -31.55 6.37 -1.75
N HIS A 239 -32.72 6.56 -1.14
CA HIS A 239 -33.14 5.81 0.05
C HIS A 239 -33.21 4.29 -0.14
N GLN A 240 -33.23 3.77 -1.39
CA GLN A 240 -33.30 2.34 -1.68
C GLN A 240 -31.96 1.60 -1.45
N SER A 241 -30.84 2.30 -1.31
CA SER A 241 -29.49 1.71 -1.25
C SER A 241 -28.86 1.64 0.14
N ARG A 242 -29.59 1.94 1.22
CA ARG A 242 -29.05 1.94 2.61
C ARG A 242 -28.85 0.53 3.21
N GLY A 243 -29.12 -0.54 2.46
CA GLY A 243 -28.98 -1.94 2.89
C GLY A 243 -27.67 -2.60 2.44
N SER A 244 -26.67 -2.67 3.34
CA SER A 244 -25.36 -3.33 3.18
C SER A 244 -24.57 -2.98 1.92
N ILE A 245 -23.68 -2.00 2.08
CA ILE A 245 -22.75 -1.47 1.09
C ILE A 245 -21.68 -2.51 0.78
N LYS A 246 -21.59 -2.98 -0.47
CA LYS A 246 -20.46 -3.81 -0.92
C LYS A 246 -20.00 -3.34 -2.30
N PHE A 247 -18.75 -2.90 -2.39
CA PHE A 247 -18.05 -2.93 -3.67
C PHE A 247 -18.00 -4.40 -4.12
N PRO A 248 -18.22 -4.71 -5.41
CA PRO A 248 -18.07 -6.07 -5.92
C PRO A 248 -16.62 -6.48 -5.77
N ILE A 249 -16.35 -7.31 -4.76
CA ILE A 249 -15.00 -7.76 -4.44
C ILE A 249 -14.59 -8.79 -5.48
N ALA A 250 -13.40 -8.61 -6.02
CA ALA A 250 -12.69 -9.73 -6.61
C ALA A 250 -12.29 -10.68 -5.48
N GLU A 251 -12.69 -11.95 -5.56
CA GLU A 251 -12.32 -13.03 -4.62
C GLU A 251 -10.79 -13.23 -4.48
N THR A 252 -9.99 -12.45 -5.19
CA THR A 252 -8.52 -12.51 -5.28
C THR A 252 -7.79 -11.45 -4.44
N THR A 253 -8.47 -10.63 -3.63
CA THR A 253 -7.76 -9.68 -2.76
C THR A 253 -6.98 -10.45 -1.70
N SER A 254 -5.65 -10.33 -1.72
CA SER A 254 -4.73 -11.02 -0.82
C SER A 254 -4.77 -10.53 0.64
N PHE A 255 -5.72 -9.66 0.99
CA PHE A 255 -5.86 -9.02 2.31
C PHE A 255 -7.20 -9.40 2.96
N HIS A 256 -7.17 -9.65 4.27
CA HIS A 256 -8.36 -9.92 5.07
C HIS A 256 -9.04 -8.58 5.43
N ARG A 257 -10.33 -8.44 5.10
CA ARG A 257 -11.04 -7.15 5.12
C ARG A 257 -11.18 -6.53 6.52
N ASP A 258 -11.34 -7.37 7.51
CA ASP A 258 -11.53 -6.94 8.91
C ASP A 258 -10.20 -6.79 9.65
N PHE A 259 -9.07 -6.80 8.91
CA PHE A 259 -7.73 -6.72 9.47
C PHE A 259 -7.03 -5.43 9.04
N GLN A 260 -6.52 -4.68 10.03
CA GLN A 260 -5.84 -3.40 9.85
C GLN A 260 -4.38 -3.47 10.27
N LYS A 261 -3.55 -2.66 9.61
CA LYS A 261 -2.11 -2.56 9.87
C LYS A 261 -1.65 -1.09 9.89
N PRO A 262 -0.92 -0.67 10.94
CA PRO A 262 -0.77 -1.31 12.23
C PRO A 262 -2.11 -1.42 12.97
N SER A 263 -2.12 -2.06 14.14
CA SER A 263 -3.32 -2.04 14.99
C SER A 263 -3.71 -0.63 15.43
N GLY A 264 -5.00 -0.41 15.66
CA GLY A 264 -5.54 0.86 16.16
C GLY A 264 -5.52 1.98 15.12
N ASN A 265 -5.26 3.21 15.56
CA ASN A 265 -5.31 4.41 14.70
C ASN A 265 -3.95 4.74 14.03
N SER A 266 -2.89 4.00 14.36
CA SER A 266 -1.59 4.17 13.71
C SER A 266 -1.67 3.81 12.22
N LYS A 267 -0.86 4.47 11.38
CA LYS A 267 -0.85 4.26 9.92
C LYS A 267 0.42 3.59 9.39
N ASN A 268 1.57 4.00 9.93
CA ASN A 268 2.88 3.52 9.47
C ASN A 268 3.63 2.77 10.56
N PHE A 269 3.68 3.32 11.76
CA PHE A 269 4.37 2.76 12.92
C PHE A 269 3.46 2.73 14.15
N LEU A 270 3.57 1.68 14.95
CA LEU A 270 2.95 1.58 16.26
C LEU A 270 3.99 1.12 17.28
N LEU A 271 4.20 1.92 18.33
CA LEU A 271 5.08 1.57 19.44
C LEU A 271 4.32 0.69 20.44
N LEU A 272 4.79 -0.54 20.63
CA LEU A 272 4.24 -1.47 21.62
C LEU A 272 4.90 -1.28 23.00
N LYS A 273 6.23 -1.03 23.01
CA LYS A 273 7.03 -0.83 24.23
C LYS A 273 8.30 -0.04 23.89
N GLU A 274 8.71 0.89 24.75
CA GLU A 274 9.89 1.75 24.52
C GLU A 274 11.20 1.18 25.12
N ASP A 275 11.10 0.47 26.23
CA ASP A 275 12.20 0.12 27.14
C ASP A 275 12.20 -1.38 27.49
N TYR A 276 12.04 -2.25 26.50
CA TYR A 276 12.17 -3.70 26.72
C TYR A 276 13.64 -4.09 26.87
N ASP A 277 13.98 -4.83 27.93
CA ASP A 277 15.34 -5.32 28.15
C ASP A 277 15.66 -6.48 27.19
N VAL A 278 16.56 -6.22 26.24
CA VAL A 278 17.05 -7.20 25.26
C VAL A 278 18.40 -7.80 25.64
N GLY A 279 18.95 -7.49 26.82
CA GLY A 279 20.30 -7.89 27.23
C GLY A 279 20.54 -9.39 27.13
N SER A 280 19.63 -10.21 27.65
CA SER A 280 19.77 -11.67 27.61
C SER A 280 19.66 -12.24 26.19
N ILE A 281 18.89 -11.59 25.31
CA ILE A 281 18.81 -11.92 23.89
C ILE A 281 20.15 -11.61 23.21
N ILE A 282 20.77 -10.46 23.51
CA ILE A 282 22.08 -10.07 23.00
C ILE A 282 23.15 -11.08 23.45
N ASP A 283 23.20 -11.39 24.75
CA ASP A 283 24.16 -12.32 25.32
C ASP A 283 24.06 -13.71 24.66
N THR A 284 22.84 -14.16 24.38
CA THR A 284 22.58 -15.44 23.70
C THR A 284 23.02 -15.38 22.23
N LEU A 285 22.74 -14.26 21.54
CA LEU A 285 23.14 -14.05 20.16
C LEU A 285 24.67 -14.04 19.99
N GLU A 286 25.40 -13.48 20.95
CA GLU A 286 26.87 -13.40 20.95
C GLU A 286 27.57 -14.74 21.11
N GLN A 287 26.88 -15.73 21.68
CA GLN A 287 27.41 -17.08 21.83
C GLN A 287 27.37 -17.88 20.52
N LEU A 288 26.62 -17.42 19.51
CA LEU A 288 26.56 -18.10 18.23
C LEU A 288 27.85 -17.90 17.42
N PRO A 289 28.35 -18.95 16.73
CA PRO A 289 29.48 -18.79 15.84
C PRO A 289 29.07 -17.92 14.63
N PRO A 290 29.97 -17.09 14.07
CA PRO A 290 29.68 -16.27 12.89
C PRO A 290 29.15 -17.07 11.68
N SER A 291 29.51 -18.36 11.59
CA SER A 291 29.03 -19.27 10.56
C SER A 291 27.52 -19.55 10.61
N ALA A 292 26.84 -19.28 11.73
CA ALA A 292 25.39 -19.39 11.86
C ALA A 292 24.66 -18.46 10.85
N TRP A 293 25.16 -17.24 10.67
CA TRP A 293 24.61 -16.25 9.74
C TRP A 293 24.87 -16.57 8.25
N LEU A 294 25.89 -17.39 7.96
CA LEU A 294 26.27 -17.74 6.59
C LEU A 294 25.34 -18.77 5.95
N LYS A 295 24.56 -19.51 6.75
CA LYS A 295 23.64 -20.56 6.24
C LYS A 295 22.46 -19.96 5.47
N SER A 296 21.95 -18.81 5.86
CA SER A 296 20.80 -18.14 5.22
C SER A 296 21.17 -17.30 3.99
N ALA A 297 22.44 -16.91 3.84
CA ALA A 297 22.91 -16.15 2.68
C ALA A 297 22.81 -16.93 1.35
N ARG A 298 22.64 -18.26 1.40
CA ARG A 298 22.61 -19.15 0.22
C ARG A 298 21.22 -19.29 -0.43
N ASP A 299 20.15 -18.84 0.24
CA ASP A 299 18.75 -19.00 -0.19
C ASP A 299 18.08 -17.68 -0.63
N GLN A 300 18.87 -16.63 -0.91
CA GLN A 300 18.36 -15.30 -1.27
C GLN A 300 17.76 -15.27 -2.69
N ARG A 301 16.52 -15.74 -2.83
CA ARG A 301 15.77 -15.75 -4.11
C ARG A 301 15.18 -14.38 -4.50
N TYR A 302 15.08 -13.44 -3.56
CA TYR A 302 14.47 -12.12 -3.78
C TYR A 302 15.50 -10.98 -3.70
N GLU A 303 15.41 -10.03 -4.63
CA GLU A 303 16.34 -8.91 -4.77
C GLU A 303 16.42 -8.03 -3.51
N ALA A 304 15.30 -7.84 -2.81
CA ALA A 304 15.23 -7.05 -1.58
C ALA A 304 16.07 -7.61 -0.41
N HIS A 305 16.39 -8.91 -0.42
CA HIS A 305 17.08 -9.60 0.67
C HIS A 305 18.53 -9.98 0.35
N ARG A 306 19.08 -9.54 -0.79
CA ARG A 306 20.48 -9.86 -1.18
C ARG A 306 21.52 -9.38 -0.18
N ASN A 307 21.21 -8.28 0.52
CA ASN A 307 22.12 -7.63 1.46
C ASN A 307 21.86 -8.00 2.93
N THR A 308 20.92 -8.92 3.17
CA THR A 308 20.51 -9.32 4.53
C THR A 308 20.89 -10.76 4.83
N GLN A 309 21.38 -11.02 6.04
CA GLN A 309 21.52 -12.37 6.58
C GLN A 309 20.46 -12.60 7.65
N ALA A 310 19.98 -13.84 7.78
CA ALA A 310 18.93 -14.18 8.73
C ALA A 310 19.30 -15.38 9.61
N LEU A 311 18.85 -15.36 10.85
CA LEU A 311 18.78 -16.54 11.70
C LEU A 311 17.32 -16.93 11.85
N ASN A 312 16.96 -18.08 11.31
CA ASN A 312 15.58 -18.54 11.26
C ASN A 312 15.27 -19.41 12.49
N LEU A 313 14.46 -18.88 13.41
CA LEU A 313 14.01 -19.62 14.59
C LEU A 313 12.67 -20.29 14.30
N ILE A 314 11.71 -19.52 13.78
CA ILE A 314 10.44 -19.99 13.23
C ILE A 314 10.33 -19.46 11.81
N TYR A 315 10.35 -20.35 10.82
CA TYR A 315 10.35 -19.94 9.41
C TYR A 315 9.97 -21.09 8.47
N ASP A 316 9.10 -20.79 7.52
CA ASP A 316 8.75 -21.71 6.44
C ASP A 316 9.04 -21.08 5.08
N SER A 317 9.78 -21.81 4.24
CA SER A 317 10.22 -21.34 2.92
C SER A 317 9.08 -21.21 1.91
N ASP A 318 7.96 -21.87 2.17
CA ASP A 318 6.72 -21.76 1.39
C ASP A 318 5.83 -20.59 1.81
N PHE A 319 6.23 -19.85 2.86
CA PHE A 319 5.45 -18.74 3.41
C PHE A 319 4.01 -19.10 3.80
N ARG A 320 3.81 -20.33 4.31
CA ARG A 320 2.53 -20.71 4.93
C ARG A 320 2.12 -19.75 6.05
N HIS A 321 0.81 -19.61 6.24
CA HIS A 321 0.22 -18.69 7.22
C HIS A 321 -0.15 -19.37 8.55
N VAL A 322 -0.21 -20.70 8.56
CA VAL A 322 -0.53 -21.54 9.72
C VAL A 322 0.50 -22.66 9.84
N ASP A 323 0.45 -23.41 10.95
CA ASP A 323 1.32 -24.56 11.22
C ASP A 323 2.83 -24.25 11.09
N PRO A 324 3.34 -23.25 11.85
CA PRO A 324 4.70 -22.78 11.71
C PRO A 324 5.74 -23.83 12.11
N THR A 325 6.84 -23.90 11.35
CA THR A 325 7.95 -24.80 11.67
C THR A 325 8.96 -24.13 12.59
N TYR A 326 9.17 -24.73 13.75
CA TYR A 326 10.23 -24.36 14.69
C TYR A 326 11.52 -25.10 14.32
N HIS A 327 12.60 -24.35 14.18
CA HIS A 327 13.94 -24.89 13.88
C HIS A 327 14.73 -25.10 15.16
N ASP A 328 15.75 -25.95 15.10
CA ASP A 328 16.67 -26.26 16.20
C ASP A 328 17.21 -25.02 16.93
N LEU A 329 17.41 -23.91 16.21
CA LEU A 329 17.92 -22.67 16.78
C LEU A 329 16.94 -22.03 17.77
N TYR A 330 15.63 -22.25 17.61
CA TYR A 330 14.62 -21.72 18.54
C TYR A 330 14.84 -22.23 19.96
N GLU A 331 15.19 -23.52 20.15
CA GLU A 331 15.44 -24.10 21.48
C GLU A 331 16.57 -23.38 22.23
N TYR A 332 17.50 -22.75 21.50
CA TYR A 332 18.59 -21.97 22.09
C TYR A 332 18.16 -20.59 22.62
N PHE A 333 17.06 -20.05 22.09
CA PHE A 333 16.54 -18.72 22.43
C PHE A 333 15.22 -18.76 23.20
N GLU A 334 14.62 -19.95 23.38
CA GLU A 334 13.26 -20.12 23.90
C GLU A 334 13.06 -19.41 25.25
N SER A 335 13.98 -19.60 26.20
CA SER A 335 13.90 -18.95 27.52
C SER A 335 13.93 -17.42 27.45
N GLU A 336 14.73 -16.87 26.54
CA GLU A 336 14.94 -15.42 26.42
C GLU A 336 13.86 -14.74 25.58
N LEU A 337 13.25 -15.46 24.64
CA LEU A 337 12.22 -14.91 23.76
C LEU A 337 10.81 -15.14 24.29
N GLN A 338 10.58 -16.08 25.19
CA GLN A 338 9.24 -16.32 25.74
C GLN A 338 8.62 -15.07 26.39
N PRO A 339 9.34 -14.29 27.22
CA PRO A 339 8.77 -13.06 27.81
C PRO A 339 8.37 -12.01 26.76
N LEU A 340 9.13 -11.90 25.67
CA LEU A 340 8.80 -11.02 24.54
C LEU A 340 7.55 -11.50 23.81
N ILE A 341 7.46 -12.81 23.55
CA ILE A 341 6.30 -13.43 22.90
C ILE A 341 5.04 -13.24 23.75
N ASP A 342 5.15 -13.41 25.08
CA ASP A 342 4.05 -13.19 26.01
C ASP A 342 3.61 -11.73 26.04
N LEU A 343 4.55 -10.77 25.99
CA LEU A 343 4.25 -9.35 25.88
C LEU A 343 3.44 -9.05 24.61
N VAL A 344 3.90 -9.54 23.46
CA VAL A 344 3.21 -9.36 22.17
C VAL A 344 1.82 -10.02 22.20
N SER A 345 1.74 -11.25 22.69
CA SER A 345 0.49 -11.99 22.83
C SER A 345 -0.51 -11.21 23.68
N ASN A 346 -0.10 -10.71 24.85
CA ASN A 346 -0.95 -9.91 25.73
C ASN A 346 -1.39 -8.59 25.08
N PHE A 347 -0.52 -7.93 24.33
CA PHE A 347 -0.86 -6.70 23.60
C PHE A 347 -2.01 -6.93 22.61
N TYR A 348 -1.97 -8.05 21.89
CA TYR A 348 -3.03 -8.48 20.97
C TYR A 348 -4.09 -9.39 21.63
N GLN A 349 -4.26 -9.27 22.96
CA GLN A 349 -5.32 -9.94 23.72
C GLN A 349 -5.34 -11.47 23.59
N THR A 350 -4.18 -12.08 23.33
CA THR A 350 -4.01 -13.52 23.08
C THR A 350 -4.73 -14.06 21.84
N ASP A 351 -5.23 -13.16 20.97
CA ASP A 351 -5.91 -13.50 19.73
C ASP A 351 -4.93 -13.72 18.58
N GLY A 352 -4.22 -14.85 18.59
CA GLY A 352 -3.33 -15.22 17.51
C GLY A 352 -2.15 -16.07 17.95
N PHE A 353 -1.14 -16.15 17.09
CA PHE A 353 0.09 -16.90 17.34
C PHE A 353 1.26 -16.37 16.52
N VAL A 354 2.49 -16.75 16.89
CA VAL A 354 3.69 -16.40 16.12
C VAL A 354 3.84 -17.36 14.93
N VAL A 355 3.78 -16.83 13.70
CA VAL A 355 4.04 -17.64 12.49
C VAL A 355 5.49 -17.56 12.03
N ARG A 356 6.19 -16.49 12.39
CA ARG A 356 7.58 -16.27 11.97
C ARG A 356 8.35 -15.51 13.05
N LEU A 357 9.57 -15.96 13.29
CA LEU A 357 10.49 -15.39 14.26
C LEU A 357 11.90 -15.50 13.70
N ILE A 358 12.45 -14.37 13.28
CA ILE A 358 13.73 -14.32 12.54
C ILE A 358 14.58 -13.15 13.01
N PHE A 359 15.85 -13.38 13.33
CA PHE A 359 16.80 -12.27 13.41
C PHE A 359 17.23 -11.90 12.01
N THR A 360 17.22 -10.61 11.68
CA THR A 360 17.63 -10.08 10.39
C THR A 360 18.75 -9.08 10.58
N MET A 361 19.86 -9.34 9.89
CA MET A 361 21.03 -8.48 9.87
C MET A 361 21.12 -7.72 8.55
N LEU A 362 21.30 -6.40 8.62
CA LEU A 362 21.63 -5.53 7.50
C LEU A 362 23.05 -5.00 7.71
N LYS A 363 23.95 -5.30 6.78
CA LYS A 363 25.35 -4.88 6.87
C LYS A 363 25.50 -3.34 6.85
N ALA A 364 26.65 -2.87 7.32
CA ALA A 364 27.09 -1.49 7.18
C ALA A 364 26.97 -1.01 5.73
N HIS A 365 26.55 0.25 5.55
CA HIS A 365 26.39 0.91 4.24
C HIS A 365 25.44 0.20 3.25
N GLN A 366 24.55 -0.67 3.73
CA GLN A 366 23.58 -1.38 2.89
C GLN A 366 22.17 -0.82 3.04
N ARG A 367 21.34 -1.16 2.04
CA ARG A 367 19.92 -0.84 2.03
C ARG A 367 19.07 -2.03 1.63
N ILE A 368 17.85 -2.06 2.15
CA ILE A 368 16.73 -2.82 1.62
C ILE A 368 15.96 -1.85 0.72
N PRO A 369 15.87 -2.07 -0.60
CA PRO A 369 15.26 -1.11 -1.53
C PRO A 369 13.79 -0.84 -1.19
N LEU A 370 13.25 0.26 -1.72
CA LEU A 370 11.83 0.58 -1.55
C LEU A 370 10.96 -0.52 -2.18
N HIS A 371 10.07 -1.10 -1.39
CA HIS A 371 9.16 -2.15 -1.83
C HIS A 371 7.90 -2.16 -0.96
N LYS A 372 6.94 -3.01 -1.32
CA LYS A 372 5.78 -3.35 -0.50
C LYS A 372 5.65 -4.86 -0.45
N ASP A 373 5.21 -5.39 0.68
CA ASP A 373 4.95 -6.81 0.79
C ASP A 373 3.65 -7.18 0.07
N LYS A 374 3.62 -8.40 -0.49
CA LYS A 374 2.49 -8.88 -1.30
C LYS A 374 2.01 -10.28 -0.92
N LEU A 375 2.85 -11.06 -0.23
CA LEU A 375 2.48 -12.41 0.16
C LEU A 375 1.43 -12.35 1.27
N TYR A 376 0.40 -13.19 1.15
CA TYR A 376 -0.74 -13.23 2.08
C TYR A 376 -0.30 -13.22 3.54
N THR A 377 0.65 -14.08 3.94
CA THR A 377 1.09 -14.14 5.34
C THR A 377 1.82 -12.89 5.83
N LEU A 378 2.37 -12.06 4.95
CA LEU A 378 3.12 -10.86 5.33
C LEU A 378 2.20 -9.66 5.52
N ILE A 379 1.13 -9.62 4.74
CA ILE A 379 0.14 -8.54 4.77
C ILE A 379 -1.03 -8.84 5.70
N ASN A 380 -1.19 -10.08 6.16
CA ASN A 380 -2.23 -10.47 7.12
C ASN A 380 -1.66 -10.89 8.49
N CYS A 381 -0.58 -10.27 8.93
CA CYS A 381 -0.01 -10.44 10.27
C CYS A 381 0.31 -9.07 10.88
N HIS A 382 0.54 -8.96 12.18
CA HIS A 382 1.26 -7.84 12.77
C HIS A 382 2.75 -8.11 12.67
N ARG A 383 3.48 -7.30 11.89
CA ARG A 383 4.92 -7.45 11.68
C ARG A 383 5.66 -6.55 12.66
N ILE A 384 6.26 -7.18 13.67
CA ILE A 384 6.89 -6.50 14.79
C ILE A 384 8.40 -6.58 14.65
N HIS A 385 9.05 -5.44 14.83
CA HIS A 385 10.49 -5.27 14.86
C HIS A 385 10.94 -4.94 16.28
N VAL A 386 11.93 -5.69 16.76
CA VAL A 386 12.63 -5.42 18.02
C VAL A 386 14.11 -5.19 17.67
N PRO A 387 14.62 -3.95 17.77
CA PRO A 387 16.01 -3.66 17.53
C PRO A 387 16.89 -4.28 18.62
N ILE A 388 17.81 -5.15 18.20
CA ILE A 388 18.77 -5.83 19.08
C ILE A 388 20.13 -5.13 19.01
N ARG A 389 20.52 -4.70 17.80
CA ARG A 389 21.69 -3.85 17.54
C ARG A 389 21.32 -2.85 16.46
N THR A 390 21.43 -1.56 16.74
CA THR A 390 21.09 -0.46 15.82
C THR A 390 21.73 0.84 16.32
N ASN A 391 21.61 1.92 15.56
CA ASN A 391 22.06 3.25 15.92
C ASN A 391 21.28 4.32 15.12
N ASP A 392 21.52 5.60 15.43
CA ASP A 392 20.83 6.74 14.81
C ASP A 392 21.09 6.94 13.30
N GLN A 393 21.99 6.15 12.71
CA GLN A 393 22.25 6.17 11.26
C GLN A 393 21.51 5.06 10.51
N VAL A 394 20.65 4.29 11.21
CA VAL A 394 19.71 3.35 10.59
C VAL A 394 18.33 4.01 10.50
N THR A 395 17.87 4.26 9.28
CA THR A 395 16.57 4.87 9.02
C THR A 395 15.61 3.85 8.39
N PHE A 396 14.44 3.72 8.99
CA PHE A 396 13.26 3.06 8.42
C PHE A 396 12.36 4.11 7.80
N LEU A 397 11.92 3.89 6.57
CA LEU A 397 10.86 4.65 5.92
C LEU A 397 9.67 3.72 5.73
N VAL A 398 8.49 4.10 6.21
CA VAL A 398 7.23 3.36 6.02
C VAL A 398 6.13 4.37 5.70
N GLY A 399 5.48 4.24 4.54
CA GLY A 399 4.37 5.11 4.15
C GLY A 399 4.69 6.61 4.15
N GLY A 400 5.96 6.95 3.93
CA GLY A 400 6.45 8.34 3.94
C GLY A 400 6.79 8.90 5.33
N GLU A 401 6.65 8.12 6.39
CA GLU A 401 7.18 8.47 7.72
C GLU A 401 8.56 7.83 7.91
N GLU A 402 9.50 8.59 8.48
CA GLU A 402 10.83 8.08 8.83
C GLU A 402 10.98 7.85 10.34
N LYS A 403 11.62 6.75 10.71
CA LYS A 403 11.91 6.39 12.09
C LYS A 403 13.32 5.84 12.26
N ARG A 404 13.96 6.21 13.36
CA ARG A 404 15.20 5.61 13.87
C ARG A 404 14.85 4.82 15.12
N MET A 405 14.62 3.52 14.93
CA MET A 405 14.26 2.64 16.03
C MET A 405 15.50 2.40 16.90
N GLN A 406 15.34 2.48 18.22
CA GLN A 406 16.38 2.31 19.23
C GLN A 406 16.35 0.91 19.85
N VAL A 407 17.50 0.49 20.40
CA VAL A 407 17.60 -0.80 21.11
C VAL A 407 16.61 -0.84 22.26
N GLY A 408 15.84 -1.93 22.36
CA GLY A 408 14.82 -2.12 23.39
C GLY A 408 13.43 -1.59 23.04
N GLU A 409 13.28 -0.83 21.96
CA GLU A 409 11.95 -0.49 21.45
C GLU A 409 11.30 -1.69 20.75
N ILE A 410 9.96 -1.74 20.74
CA ILE A 410 9.17 -2.76 20.04
C ILE A 410 8.17 -2.04 19.14
N TRP A 411 8.34 -2.20 17.83
CA TRP A 411 7.54 -1.50 16.82
C TRP A 411 6.78 -2.46 15.93
N GLU A 412 5.48 -2.26 15.75
CA GLU A 412 4.78 -2.78 14.58
C GLU A 412 4.93 -1.79 13.40
N ILE A 413 5.14 -2.31 12.19
CA ILE A 413 5.15 -1.51 10.96
C ILE A 413 4.04 -1.91 9.98
N ASN A 414 3.59 -0.95 9.18
CA ASN A 414 2.79 -1.24 7.99
C ASN A 414 3.68 -1.67 6.82
N ASN A 415 4.03 -2.95 6.75
CA ASN A 415 4.78 -3.50 5.62
C ASN A 415 3.92 -3.74 4.34
N ALA A 416 2.60 -3.48 4.38
CA ALA A 416 1.75 -3.55 3.20
C ALA A 416 1.88 -2.29 2.30
N THR A 417 2.25 -1.15 2.89
CA THR A 417 2.60 0.07 2.13
C THR A 417 4.09 0.09 1.74
N TYR A 418 4.49 1.10 0.97
CA TYR A 418 5.88 1.28 0.55
C TYR A 418 6.79 1.52 1.75
N HIS A 419 7.84 0.72 1.85
CA HIS A 419 8.81 0.81 2.91
C HIS A 419 10.25 0.49 2.46
N ARG A 420 11.23 1.04 3.18
CA ARG A 420 12.66 0.94 2.91
C ARG A 420 13.44 0.98 4.22
N VAL A 421 14.61 0.35 4.24
CA VAL A 421 15.57 0.51 5.34
C VAL A 421 16.93 0.86 4.77
N VAL A 422 17.60 1.85 5.36
CA VAL A 422 18.97 2.24 5.00
C VAL A 422 19.83 2.24 6.26
N ASN A 423 20.99 1.58 6.20
CA ASN A 423 22.01 1.63 7.23
C ASN A 423 23.19 2.45 6.70
N HIS A 424 23.34 3.68 7.21
CA HIS A 424 24.46 4.57 6.86
C HIS A 424 25.67 4.43 7.79
N SER A 425 25.57 3.60 8.84
CA SER A 425 26.67 3.39 9.78
C SER A 425 27.74 2.43 9.27
N ASP A 426 28.88 2.44 9.97
CA ASP A 426 29.97 1.47 9.83
C ASP A 426 29.68 0.14 10.56
N GLU A 427 28.55 0.05 11.26
CA GLU A 427 28.15 -1.12 12.06
C GLU A 427 27.01 -1.88 11.37
N GLU A 428 26.89 -3.16 11.69
CA GLU A 428 25.76 -3.97 11.26
C GLU A 428 24.53 -3.72 12.15
N ARG A 429 23.35 -3.73 11.53
CA ARG A 429 22.08 -3.62 12.23
C ARG A 429 21.46 -4.99 12.36
N VAL A 430 21.02 -5.38 13.56
CA VAL A 430 20.29 -6.63 13.82
C VAL A 430 18.95 -6.32 14.48
N HIS A 431 17.84 -6.67 13.81
CA HIS A 431 16.51 -6.66 14.41
C HIS A 431 15.96 -8.08 14.49
N LEU A 432 15.28 -8.41 15.57
CA LEU A 432 14.36 -9.54 15.61
C LEU A 432 13.04 -9.12 14.95
N ILE A 433 12.56 -9.93 14.01
CA ILE A 433 11.24 -9.79 13.39
C ILE A 433 10.35 -10.90 13.92
N LEU A 434 9.20 -10.52 14.45
CA LEU A 434 8.14 -11.40 14.91
C LEU A 434 6.87 -11.09 14.11
N ASP A 435 6.38 -12.07 13.34
CA ASP A 435 5.09 -11.96 12.66
C ASP A 435 4.02 -12.64 13.52
N TRP A 436 3.13 -11.84 14.13
CA TRP A 436 1.99 -12.31 14.90
C TRP A 436 0.77 -12.42 13.98
N VAL A 437 0.18 -13.60 13.86
CA VAL A 437 -1.00 -13.86 13.02
C VAL A 437 -2.26 -13.81 13.88
N PRO A 438 -3.16 -12.84 13.67
CA PRO A 438 -4.45 -12.82 14.34
C PRO A 438 -5.33 -13.97 13.88
N ASN A 439 -6.19 -14.51 14.76
CA ASN A 439 -7.04 -15.64 14.39
C ASN A 439 -8.03 -15.30 13.27
N ILE A 440 -8.47 -14.03 13.19
CA ILE A 440 -9.39 -13.56 12.14
C ILE A 440 -8.81 -13.70 10.73
N THR A 441 -7.48 -13.73 10.57
CA THR A 441 -6.84 -13.83 9.26
C THR A 441 -6.59 -15.28 8.83
N ILE A 442 -6.95 -16.27 9.63
CA ILE A 442 -6.81 -17.68 9.26
C ILE A 442 -7.89 -18.03 8.22
N PRO A 443 -7.52 -18.53 7.02
CA PRO A 443 -8.49 -18.97 6.04
C PRO A 443 -9.39 -20.08 6.59
N ALA A 444 -10.68 -20.04 6.24
CA ALA A 444 -11.68 -20.98 6.78
C ALA A 444 -11.35 -22.47 6.54
N GLY A 445 -10.60 -22.80 5.49
CA GLY A 445 -10.15 -24.16 5.20
C GLY A 445 -9.08 -24.69 6.17
N ASP A 446 -8.31 -23.80 6.82
CA ASP A 446 -7.16 -24.12 7.66
C ASP A 446 -7.51 -24.17 9.16
N LEU A 447 -8.69 -23.66 9.55
CA LEU A 447 -9.22 -23.73 10.92
C LEU A 447 -9.52 -25.18 11.38
N ALA A 448 -9.78 -26.09 10.45
CA ALA A 448 -10.11 -27.48 10.77
C ALA A 448 -8.89 -28.31 11.21
N THR A 449 -7.68 -27.91 10.81
CA THR A 449 -6.42 -28.62 11.11
C THR A 449 -5.70 -28.06 12.34
N SER A 450 -5.83 -26.76 12.63
CA SER A 450 -5.12 -26.10 13.74
C SER A 450 -5.61 -26.48 15.14
N SER A 451 -6.81 -27.06 15.27
CA SER A 451 -7.38 -27.52 16.55
C SER A 451 -6.70 -28.77 17.15
N SER A 452 -5.67 -29.33 16.49
CA SER A 452 -5.15 -30.66 16.79
C SER A 452 -3.63 -30.81 16.92
N SER A 453 -2.88 -29.83 17.46
CA SER A 453 -1.51 -30.14 17.92
C SER A 453 -0.85 -29.09 18.82
N ILE A 454 -1.28 -29.03 20.08
CA ILE A 454 -0.44 -28.57 21.20
C ILE A 454 -0.12 -29.81 22.05
N SER A 455 0.79 -30.66 21.55
CA SER A 455 1.58 -31.64 22.32
C SER A 455 2.22 -32.65 21.37
N LYS A 456 3.35 -32.29 20.76
CA LYS A 456 4.33 -33.30 20.37
C LYS A 456 5.61 -33.03 21.12
N GLN A 457 5.88 -33.89 22.10
CA GLN A 457 7.15 -33.97 22.82
C GLN A 457 8.30 -33.97 21.80
N ARG A 458 9.11 -32.90 21.82
CA ARG A 458 10.29 -32.77 20.95
C ARG A 458 11.45 -33.52 21.60
N ASN A 459 12.14 -34.33 20.80
CA ASN A 459 13.22 -35.21 21.23
C ASN A 459 14.57 -34.59 20.79
N PRO A 460 15.36 -33.98 21.71
CA PRO A 460 16.50 -33.10 21.38
C PRO A 460 17.78 -33.83 20.90
N GLY A 461 17.69 -35.10 20.53
CA GLY A 461 18.85 -35.97 20.29
C GLY A 461 19.65 -35.67 19.01
N ASN A 462 19.17 -34.83 18.10
CA ASN A 462 19.71 -34.76 16.74
C ASN A 462 20.76 -33.66 16.48
N ILE A 463 20.88 -32.67 17.38
CA ILE A 463 21.71 -31.47 17.15
C ILE A 463 23.19 -31.70 17.55
N PHE A 464 23.47 -32.64 18.44
CA PHE A 464 24.80 -32.82 19.07
C PHE A 464 25.51 -34.14 18.69
N LYS A 465 25.19 -34.73 17.54
CA LYS A 465 25.68 -36.08 17.13
C LYS A 465 27.20 -36.27 17.17
N ASN A 466 27.99 -35.19 17.17
CA ASN A 466 29.45 -35.22 17.22
C ASN A 466 30.05 -34.77 18.56
N THR A 467 29.24 -34.53 19.59
CA THR A 467 29.74 -34.14 20.91
C THR A 467 30.33 -35.36 21.64
N PRO A 468 31.61 -35.33 22.07
CA PRO A 468 32.19 -36.44 22.83
C PRO A 468 31.41 -36.71 24.11
N ARG A 469 31.12 -37.98 24.42
CA ARG A 469 30.29 -38.41 25.58
C ARG A 469 30.73 -37.81 26.92
N ASN A 470 32.02 -37.54 27.09
CA ASN A 470 32.59 -36.99 28.33
C ASN A 470 32.79 -35.45 28.31
N ALA A 471 32.56 -34.77 27.19
CA ALA A 471 32.62 -33.31 27.12
C ALA A 471 31.44 -32.68 27.86
N LEU A 472 31.57 -31.40 28.24
CA LEU A 472 30.43 -30.60 28.72
C LEU A 472 29.35 -30.58 27.63
N CYS A 473 28.10 -30.73 28.04
CA CYS A 473 26.98 -30.72 27.12
C CYS A 473 26.82 -29.31 26.53
N PRO A 474 26.75 -29.15 25.20
CA PRO A 474 26.72 -27.82 24.58
C PRO A 474 25.41 -27.06 24.81
N CYS A 475 24.43 -27.67 25.47
CA CYS A 475 23.18 -27.04 25.88
C CYS A 475 23.31 -26.16 27.15
N GLY A 476 24.52 -25.86 27.61
CA GLY A 476 24.75 -25.01 28.79
C GLY A 476 24.38 -25.62 30.15
N SER A 477 23.92 -26.88 30.21
CA SER A 477 23.40 -27.49 31.45
C SER A 477 24.46 -27.75 32.54
N GLY A 478 25.74 -27.49 32.26
CA GLY A 478 26.87 -27.83 33.14
C GLY A 478 27.13 -29.34 33.30
N ARG A 479 26.27 -30.20 32.74
CA ARG A 479 26.40 -31.67 32.79
C ARG A 479 27.25 -32.18 31.63
N ARG A 480 27.87 -33.35 31.79
CA ARG A 480 28.53 -34.03 30.67
C ARG A 480 27.49 -34.53 29.66
N TYR A 481 27.83 -34.52 28.37
CA TYR A 481 26.92 -34.90 27.28
C TYR A 481 26.21 -36.24 27.53
N LYS A 482 26.92 -37.27 28.02
CA LYS A 482 26.34 -38.59 28.36
C LYS A 482 25.28 -38.60 29.48
N HIS A 483 25.19 -37.54 30.28
CA HIS A 483 24.22 -37.37 31.37
C HIS A 483 23.17 -36.29 31.04
N CYS A 484 23.09 -35.92 29.76
CA CYS A 484 22.17 -34.93 29.22
C CYS A 484 21.70 -35.46 27.85
N HIS A 485 21.94 -34.74 26.76
CA HIS A 485 21.49 -35.08 25.39
C HIS A 485 22.12 -36.35 24.76
N GLY A 486 23.16 -36.93 25.38
CA GLY A 486 23.78 -38.20 24.98
C GLY A 486 23.45 -39.37 25.91
N ALA A 487 22.44 -39.20 26.78
CA ALA A 487 21.93 -40.26 27.65
C ALA A 487 21.35 -41.38 26.79
N ILE A 488 21.86 -42.60 26.98
CA ILE A 488 21.29 -43.81 26.39
C ILE A 488 20.43 -44.40 27.50
N ASN A 489 19.12 -44.51 27.27
CA ASN A 489 18.19 -45.19 28.19
C ASN A 489 18.57 -46.65 28.37
#